data_AF-A0A9E5R7B3-F1
#
_entry.id   AF-A0A9E5R7B3-F1
#
_cell.length_a   1.000
_cell.length_b   1.000
_cell.length_c   1.000
_cell.angle_alpha   90.00
_cell.angle_beta   90.00
_cell.angle_gamma   90.00
#
_symmetry.space_group_name_H-M   'P 1'
#
loop_
_entity.id
_entity.type
_entity.pdbx_description
1 polymer ?
#
loop_
_entity_poly.entity_id
_entity_poly.type
_entity_poly.pdbx_seq_one_letter_code
_entity_poly.pdbx_strand_id
1 'polypeptide(L)'
;MAAEYTLQDLYEEYVFQREHRVSSHQALQLLREMAPQVLARDGAKLARMIQQWEAQYTSASHAAPRPAAAPDPFMAEVSLPGATLPAHAAGPSDDEQTRPTTKMGRSLLCPHCEKENPLESKYCYSCGTLLVVLGGTATLYEEVEDSSIFGKMAVLTLVVRGFEQQPIRVQVGEQALVMGRHEHGSKIAVDIDLQPYGAQEMGVSRRTMLGWNARTRP
;
A
#
# COMPACT_ATOMS: atom_id res chain seq x y z
N MET A 1 20.12 37.36 21.06
CA MET A 1 19.66 37.89 19.77
C MET A 1 19.01 36.73 19.04
N ALA A 2 17.69 36.74 18.87
CA ALA A 2 17.02 35.71 18.08
C ALA A 2 17.38 35.96 16.60
N ALA A 3 17.81 34.93 15.88
CA ALA A 3 18.02 35.05 14.45
C ALA A 3 16.67 35.32 13.77
N GLU A 4 16.61 36.35 12.93
CA GLU A 4 15.42 36.63 12.13
C GLU A 4 15.43 35.69 10.92
N TYR A 5 14.67 34.60 11.01
CA TYR A 5 14.44 33.72 9.86
C TYR A 5 13.45 34.38 8.88
N THR A 6 13.78 34.35 7.60
CA THR A 6 12.86 34.73 6.54
C THR A 6 12.01 33.54 6.10
N LEU A 7 10.92 33.81 5.37
CA LEU A 7 10.09 32.76 4.76
C LEU A 7 10.90 31.86 3.81
N GLN A 8 11.86 32.45 3.10
CA GLN A 8 12.70 31.74 2.14
C GLN A 8 13.64 30.77 2.85
N ASP A 9 14.25 31.20 3.96
CA ASP A 9 15.14 30.34 4.77
C ASP A 9 14.43 29.08 5.27
N LEU A 10 13.17 29.21 5.72
CA LEU A 10 12.37 28.08 6.18
C LEU A 10 11.98 27.12 5.05
N TYR A 11 11.74 27.65 3.85
CA TYR A 11 11.47 26.82 2.68
C TYR A 11 12.73 26.06 2.24
N GLU A 12 13.89 26.70 2.22
CA GLU A 12 15.17 26.07 1.87
C GLU A 12 15.53 24.98 2.89
N GLU A 13 15.35 25.25 4.18
CA GLU A 13 15.53 24.26 5.25
C GLU A 13 14.58 23.06 5.09
N TYR A 14 13.31 23.29 4.71
CA TYR A 14 12.38 22.20 4.40
C TYR A 14 12.91 21.29 3.29
N VAL A 15 13.32 21.90 2.17
CA VAL A 15 13.81 21.18 0.99
C VAL A 15 15.06 20.38 1.35
N PHE A 16 16.01 21.01 2.06
CA PHE A 16 17.23 20.38 2.55
C PHE A 16 16.92 19.12 3.37
N GLN A 17 15.98 19.21 4.32
CA GLN A 17 15.60 18.05 5.13
C GLN A 17 14.95 16.92 4.30
N ARG A 18 14.12 17.27 3.32
CA ARG A 18 13.49 16.26 2.44
C ARG A 18 14.52 15.54 1.57
N GLU A 19 15.53 16.23 1.08
CA GLU A 19 16.65 15.62 0.34
C GLU A 19 17.47 14.65 1.21
N HIS A 20 17.57 14.92 2.51
CA HIS A 20 18.21 14.06 3.51
C HIS A 20 17.28 12.96 4.05
N ARG A 21 16.18 12.65 3.34
CA ARG A 21 15.21 11.60 3.66
C ARG A 21 14.48 11.79 4.99
N VAL A 22 14.46 13.00 5.53
CA VAL A 22 13.61 13.33 6.69
C VAL A 22 12.15 13.31 6.23
N SER A 23 11.27 12.74 7.05
CA SER A 23 9.83 12.70 6.73
C SER A 23 9.23 14.11 6.71
N SER A 24 8.23 14.34 5.84
CA SER A 24 7.53 15.64 5.73
C SER A 24 7.02 16.14 7.10
N HIS A 25 6.41 15.25 7.89
CA HIS A 25 5.92 15.58 9.23
C HIS A 25 7.05 16.05 10.17
N GLN A 26 8.16 15.32 10.20
CA GLN A 26 9.31 15.66 11.04
C GLN A 26 9.95 16.99 10.60
N ALA A 27 10.04 17.24 9.30
CA ALA A 27 10.57 18.50 8.79
C ALA A 27 9.69 19.70 9.17
N LEU A 28 8.36 19.57 9.05
CA LEU A 28 7.43 20.61 9.47
C LEU A 28 7.48 20.86 10.99
N GLN A 29 7.68 19.82 11.79
CA GLN A 29 7.84 19.97 13.24
C GLN A 29 9.09 20.78 13.56
N LEU A 30 10.23 20.49 12.93
CA LEU A 30 11.48 21.23 13.11
C LEU A 30 11.34 22.71 12.74
N LEU A 31 10.68 23.02 11.62
CA LEU A 31 10.42 24.42 11.22
C LEU A 31 9.54 25.17 12.23
N ARG A 32 8.55 24.48 12.83
CA ARG A 32 7.68 25.05 13.86
C ARG A 32 8.46 25.40 15.13
N GLU A 33 9.45 24.59 15.49
CA GLU A 33 10.34 24.83 16.62
C GLU A 33 11.34 25.96 16.34
N MET A 34 11.85 26.06 15.11
CA MET A 34 12.85 27.07 14.72
C MET A 34 12.28 28.49 14.63
N ALA A 35 11.09 28.66 14.05
CA ALA A 35 10.55 29.98 13.72
C ALA A 35 9.02 30.08 13.88
N PRO A 36 8.49 29.94 15.12
CA PRO A 36 7.05 29.97 15.36
C PRO A 36 6.40 31.28 14.91
N GLN A 37 7.08 32.42 15.04
CA GLN A 37 6.56 33.72 14.62
C GLN A 37 6.36 33.83 13.09
N VAL A 38 7.24 33.22 12.30
CA VAL A 38 7.15 33.27 10.83
C VAL A 38 6.03 32.34 10.36
N LEU A 39 5.89 31.16 10.99
CA LEU A 39 4.77 30.27 10.71
C LEU A 39 3.42 30.91 11.03
N ALA A 40 3.32 31.68 12.11
CA ALA A 40 2.09 32.39 12.47
C ALA A 40 1.70 33.46 11.44
N ARG A 41 2.67 34.19 10.88
CA ARG A 41 2.42 35.26 9.91
C ARG A 41 2.26 34.77 8.47
N ASP A 42 3.16 33.89 8.04
CA ASP A 42 3.36 33.51 6.63
C ASP A 42 3.14 32.01 6.36
N GLY A 43 2.64 31.25 7.34
CA GLY A 43 2.50 29.79 7.26
C GLY A 43 1.68 29.29 6.06
N ALA A 44 0.61 30.00 5.68
CA ALA A 44 -0.20 29.66 4.51
C ALA A 44 0.56 29.85 3.17
N LYS A 45 1.54 30.74 3.13
CA LYS A 45 2.41 30.93 1.96
C LYS A 45 3.48 29.83 1.91
N LEU A 46 4.11 29.53 3.05
CA LEU A 46 5.06 28.41 3.18
C LEU A 46 4.42 27.07 2.78
N ALA A 47 3.21 26.79 3.27
CA ALA A 47 2.50 25.55 2.96
C ALA A 47 2.24 25.38 1.45
N ARG A 48 1.92 26.47 0.73
CA ARG A 48 1.75 26.44 -0.73
C ARG A 48 3.06 26.15 -1.46
N MET A 49 4.16 26.78 -1.02
CA MET A 49 5.49 26.51 -1.60
C MET A 49 5.90 25.05 -1.40
N ILE A 50 5.70 24.51 -0.19
CA ILE A 50 5.97 23.10 0.14
C ILE A 50 5.14 22.15 -0.72
N GLN A 51 3.82 22.39 -0.84
CA GLN A 51 2.94 21.54 -1.65
C GLN A 51 3.35 21.53 -3.13
N GLN A 52 3.71 22.69 -3.68
CA GLN A 52 4.18 22.79 -5.05
C GLN A 52 5.49 22.02 -5.27
N TRP A 53 6.44 22.13 -4.34
CA TRP A 53 7.69 21.40 -4.39
C TRP A 53 7.46 19.89 -4.28
N GLU A 54 6.62 19.42 -3.34
CA GLU A 54 6.35 17.99 -3.17
C GLU A 54 5.70 17.39 -4.41
N ALA A 55 4.74 18.08 -5.03
CA ALA A 55 4.09 17.62 -6.26
C ALA A 55 5.11 17.43 -7.39
N GLN A 56 6.09 18.33 -7.53
CA GLN A 56 7.16 18.21 -8.51
C GLN A 56 8.14 17.08 -8.17
N TYR A 57 8.55 16.98 -6.90
CA TYR A 57 9.51 16.00 -6.43
C TYR A 57 8.98 14.57 -6.52
N THR A 58 7.72 14.31 -6.12
CA THR A 58 7.10 12.99 -6.26
C THR A 58 7.01 12.57 -7.71
N SER A 59 6.62 13.48 -8.59
CA SER A 59 6.52 13.23 -10.04
C SER A 59 7.88 12.84 -10.64
N ALA A 60 8.97 13.50 -10.23
CA ALA A 60 10.32 13.19 -10.69
C ALA A 60 10.86 11.86 -10.12
N SER A 61 10.59 11.58 -8.84
CA SER A 61 11.04 10.34 -8.20
C SER A 61 10.32 9.07 -8.70
N HIS A 62 9.13 9.21 -9.29
CA HIS A 62 8.38 8.14 -9.93
C HIS A 62 8.61 8.04 -11.45
N ALA A 63 9.39 8.94 -12.05
CA ALA A 63 9.75 8.87 -13.46
C ALA A 63 10.80 7.77 -13.69
N ALA A 64 10.30 6.59 -14.05
CA ALA A 64 10.99 5.38 -14.47
C ALA A 64 11.90 4.70 -13.42
N PRO A 65 11.65 3.42 -13.06
CA PRO A 65 12.70 2.62 -12.46
C PRO A 65 13.88 2.61 -13.45
N ARG A 66 15.05 3.05 -12.97
CA ARG A 66 16.32 2.91 -13.69
C ARG A 66 16.34 1.49 -14.27
N PRO A 67 16.46 1.31 -15.60
CA PRO A 67 16.44 -0.02 -16.20
C PRO A 67 17.44 -0.87 -15.43
N ALA A 68 16.95 -2.00 -14.90
CA ALA A 68 17.74 -2.91 -14.09
C ALA A 68 19.08 -3.10 -14.80
N ALA A 69 20.17 -2.68 -14.14
CA ALA A 69 21.50 -2.97 -14.63
C ALA A 69 21.54 -4.48 -14.88
N ALA A 70 21.90 -4.86 -16.11
CA ALA A 70 21.95 -6.26 -16.51
C ALA A 70 22.73 -7.05 -15.43
N PRO A 71 22.23 -8.21 -15.00
CA PRO A 71 22.92 -9.00 -13.98
C PRO A 71 24.34 -9.29 -14.45
N ASP A 72 25.31 -8.99 -13.59
CA ASP A 72 26.71 -9.30 -13.81
C ASP A 72 26.87 -10.79 -14.17
N PRO A 73 27.51 -11.14 -15.29
CA PRO A 73 27.72 -12.52 -15.69
C PRO A 73 28.94 -13.09 -14.94
N PHE A 74 28.90 -13.16 -13.62
CA PHE A 74 29.98 -13.79 -12.85
C PHE A 74 29.48 -14.30 -11.49
N MET A 75 29.12 -15.59 -11.45
CA MET A 75 29.36 -16.57 -10.38
C MET A 75 28.78 -17.91 -10.90
N ALA A 76 29.59 -18.72 -11.57
CA ALA A 76 30.49 -19.69 -10.96
C ALA A 76 29.71 -20.79 -10.24
N GLU A 77 29.55 -21.88 -11.00
CA GLU A 77 29.05 -23.19 -10.67
C GLU A 77 29.82 -23.77 -9.46
N VAL A 78 29.17 -23.85 -8.29
CA VAL A 78 29.69 -24.60 -7.14
C VAL A 78 29.01 -25.96 -7.12
N SER A 79 29.73 -26.96 -7.65
CA SER A 79 29.40 -28.37 -7.48
C SER A 79 29.55 -28.79 -6.01
N LEU A 80 28.45 -29.20 -5.39
CA LEU A 80 28.43 -29.89 -4.11
C LEU A 80 28.46 -31.41 -4.35
N PRO A 81 29.43 -32.16 -3.79
CA PRO A 81 29.40 -33.62 -3.84
C PRO A 81 28.65 -34.19 -2.63
N GLY A 82 27.75 -35.13 -2.91
CA GLY A 82 27.49 -36.27 -2.01
C GLY A 82 26.35 -36.10 -0.99
N ALA A 83 25.12 -36.39 -1.42
CA ALA A 83 24.09 -36.94 -0.54
C ALA A 83 23.43 -38.14 -1.23
N THR A 84 23.88 -39.33 -0.86
CA THR A 84 23.30 -40.62 -1.25
C THR A 84 21.93 -40.80 -0.59
N LEU A 85 20.88 -40.83 -1.40
CA LEU A 85 19.56 -41.30 -0.99
C LEU A 85 19.40 -42.79 -1.34
N PRO A 86 18.73 -43.59 -0.50
CA PRO A 86 18.49 -45.00 -0.77
C PRO A 86 17.43 -45.20 -1.86
N ALA A 87 17.71 -46.17 -2.73
CA ALA A 87 16.88 -46.58 -3.84
C ALA A 87 15.54 -47.17 -3.37
N HIS A 88 14.43 -46.55 -3.80
CA HIS A 88 13.13 -47.20 -3.84
C HIS A 88 12.66 -47.34 -5.29
N ALA A 89 12.69 -48.61 -5.70
CA ALA A 89 11.83 -49.32 -6.63
C ALA A 89 11.10 -48.51 -7.71
N ALA A 90 11.50 -48.81 -8.95
CA ALA A 90 10.79 -48.51 -10.17
C ALA A 90 9.38 -49.11 -10.18
N GLY A 91 8.39 -48.26 -10.46
CA GLY A 91 7.11 -48.65 -11.04
C GLY A 91 6.96 -47.93 -12.38
N PRO A 92 6.54 -48.62 -13.46
CA PRO A 92 6.17 -47.98 -14.71
C PRO A 92 4.73 -47.47 -14.59
N SER A 93 4.53 -46.18 -14.77
CA SER A 93 3.20 -45.62 -14.97
C SER A 93 3.33 -44.53 -16.03
N ASP A 94 3.09 -44.98 -17.26
CA ASP A 94 2.62 -44.16 -18.35
C ASP A 94 1.34 -43.45 -17.90
N ASP A 95 1.46 -42.19 -17.51
CA ASP A 95 0.32 -41.27 -17.49
C ASP A 95 0.73 -40.02 -18.27
N GLU A 96 0.41 -40.12 -19.55
CA GLU A 96 0.24 -39.05 -20.51
C GLU A 96 -0.71 -38.00 -19.93
N GLN A 97 -0.15 -37.09 -19.13
CA GLN A 97 -0.87 -35.95 -18.59
C GLN A 97 -1.06 -34.91 -19.69
N THR A 98 -2.04 -35.22 -20.55
CA THR A 98 -2.97 -34.31 -21.22
C THR A 98 -2.66 -32.85 -20.96
N ARG A 99 -1.84 -32.30 -21.86
CA ARG A 99 -1.71 -30.86 -22.12
C ARG A 99 -3.13 -30.32 -22.32
N PRO A 100 -3.65 -29.44 -21.43
CA PRO A 100 -5.01 -28.94 -21.57
C PRO A 100 -5.09 -28.19 -22.89
N THR A 101 -5.88 -28.76 -23.81
CA THR A 101 -6.20 -28.14 -25.10
C THR A 101 -6.77 -26.76 -24.83
N THR A 102 -6.05 -25.78 -25.32
CA THR A 102 -6.34 -24.35 -25.27
C THR A 102 -7.74 -24.11 -25.84
N LYS A 103 -8.77 -24.11 -25.00
CA LYS A 103 -9.96 -23.32 -25.30
C LYS A 103 -9.44 -21.91 -25.50
N MET A 104 -9.76 -21.28 -26.63
CA MET A 104 -9.50 -19.87 -26.95
C MET A 104 -10.26 -18.96 -25.97
N GLY A 105 -9.97 -19.08 -24.69
CA GLY A 105 -10.35 -18.15 -23.66
C GLY A 105 -9.59 -16.87 -23.95
N ARG A 106 -10.33 -15.78 -24.08
CA ARG A 106 -9.77 -14.44 -24.15
C ARG A 106 -8.78 -14.26 -22.99
N SER A 107 -7.58 -13.78 -23.29
CA SER A 107 -6.57 -13.39 -22.31
C SER A 107 -6.59 -11.87 -22.11
N LEU A 108 -6.13 -11.41 -20.96
CA LEU A 108 -5.89 -9.99 -20.67
C LEU A 108 -4.44 -9.79 -20.25
N LEU A 109 -3.85 -8.64 -20.57
CA LEU A 109 -2.49 -8.29 -20.16
C LEU A 109 -2.52 -7.59 -18.79
N CYS A 110 -1.59 -7.97 -17.91
CA CYS A 110 -1.43 -7.27 -16.64
C CYS A 110 -0.93 -5.84 -16.88
N PRO A 111 -1.58 -4.80 -16.32
CA PRO A 111 -1.13 -3.41 -16.52
C PRO A 111 0.18 -3.07 -15.78
N HIS A 112 0.64 -3.92 -14.87
CA HIS A 112 1.86 -3.68 -14.08
C HIS A 112 3.08 -4.44 -14.63
N CYS A 113 2.91 -5.67 -15.13
CA CYS A 113 4.04 -6.49 -15.59
C CYS A 113 3.85 -7.11 -16.98
N GLU A 114 2.78 -6.73 -17.67
CA GLU A 114 2.48 -7.08 -19.08
C GLU A 114 2.35 -8.57 -19.40
N LYS A 115 2.26 -9.45 -18.40
CA LYS A 115 2.04 -10.88 -18.63
C LYS A 115 0.59 -11.18 -18.97
N GLU A 116 0.37 -12.15 -19.85
CA GLU A 116 -0.96 -12.62 -20.23
C GLU A 116 -1.60 -13.46 -19.13
N ASN A 117 -2.79 -13.08 -18.70
CA ASN A 117 -3.58 -13.79 -17.70
C ASN A 117 -4.92 -14.23 -18.30
N PRO A 118 -5.52 -15.34 -17.83
CA PRO A 118 -6.89 -15.69 -18.17
C PRO A 118 -7.88 -14.56 -17.78
N LEU A 119 -8.89 -14.27 -18.60
CA LEU A 119 -9.90 -13.22 -18.33
C LEU A 119 -10.58 -13.34 -16.95
N GLU A 120 -10.71 -14.56 -16.43
CA GLU A 120 -11.37 -14.84 -15.14
C GLU A 120 -10.43 -14.65 -13.92
N SER A 121 -9.14 -14.37 -14.16
CA SER A 121 -8.15 -14.21 -13.10
C SER A 121 -8.33 -12.88 -12.37
N LYS A 122 -8.56 -12.94 -11.06
CA LYS A 122 -8.67 -11.74 -10.22
C LYS A 122 -7.33 -11.04 -10.00
N TYR A 123 -6.25 -11.80 -9.95
CA TYR A 123 -4.89 -11.33 -9.69
C TYR A 123 -3.94 -11.79 -10.78
N CYS A 124 -2.87 -11.04 -11.00
CA CYS A 124 -1.81 -11.43 -11.91
C CYS A 124 -1.03 -12.60 -11.32
N TYR A 125 -0.95 -13.71 -12.08
CA TYR A 125 -0.20 -14.89 -11.63
C TYR A 125 1.29 -14.62 -11.43
N SER A 126 1.84 -13.54 -12.03
CA SER A 126 3.25 -13.24 -11.97
C SER A 126 3.64 -12.15 -10.97
N CYS A 127 2.86 -11.08 -10.84
CA CYS A 127 3.22 -9.97 -9.95
C CYS A 127 2.23 -9.76 -8.81
N GLY A 128 1.10 -10.47 -8.79
CA GLY A 128 0.06 -10.35 -7.75
C GLY A 128 -0.86 -9.14 -7.89
N THR A 129 -0.65 -8.24 -8.86
CA THR A 129 -1.53 -7.08 -9.09
C THR A 129 -2.95 -7.51 -9.41
N LEU A 130 -3.96 -6.87 -8.81
CA LEU A 130 -5.37 -7.11 -9.11
C LEU A 130 -5.69 -6.72 -10.56
N LEU A 131 -6.23 -7.65 -11.33
CA LEU A 131 -6.54 -7.49 -12.77
C LEU A 131 -7.99 -7.10 -13.02
N VAL A 132 -8.88 -7.52 -12.13
CA VAL A 132 -10.31 -7.22 -12.24
C VAL A 132 -10.55 -5.94 -11.45
N VAL A 133 -10.79 -4.84 -12.17
CA VAL A 133 -11.54 -3.72 -11.62
C VAL A 133 -12.95 -4.24 -11.41
N LEU A 134 -13.19 -4.92 -10.28
CA LEU A 134 -14.53 -5.29 -9.88
C LEU A 134 -15.30 -3.97 -9.85
N GLY A 135 -16.36 -3.86 -10.64
CA GLY A 135 -17.30 -2.74 -10.63
C GLY A 135 -18.05 -2.66 -9.29
N GLY A 136 -17.30 -2.42 -8.22
CA GLY A 136 -17.66 -2.64 -6.82
C GLY A 136 -16.84 -1.77 -5.86
N THR A 137 -16.36 -0.62 -6.34
CA THR A 137 -16.64 0.69 -5.74
C THR A 137 -17.12 1.54 -6.90
N ALA A 138 -18.37 1.37 -7.31
CA ALA A 138 -18.98 2.34 -8.19
C ALA A 138 -19.09 3.64 -7.39
N THR A 139 -18.35 4.66 -7.79
CA THR A 139 -18.70 6.05 -7.50
C THR A 139 -20.07 6.28 -8.13
N LEU A 140 -21.12 6.13 -7.32
CA LEU A 140 -22.47 6.54 -7.67
C LEU A 140 -22.43 8.06 -7.82
N TYR A 141 -22.28 8.50 -9.07
CA TYR A 141 -22.40 9.87 -9.58
C TYR A 141 -21.19 10.80 -9.39
N GLU A 142 -20.75 11.32 -10.54
CA GLU A 142 -20.08 12.59 -10.81
C GLU A 142 -18.73 12.87 -10.13
N GLU A 143 -17.96 13.74 -10.78
CA GLU A 143 -16.68 14.28 -10.34
C GLU A 143 -16.82 14.93 -8.95
N VAL A 144 -16.70 14.15 -7.88
CA VAL A 144 -16.52 14.69 -6.53
C VAL A 144 -15.02 14.75 -6.29
N GLU A 145 -14.53 15.98 -6.13
CA GLU A 145 -13.23 16.30 -5.54
C GLU A 145 -12.90 15.31 -4.40
N ASP A 146 -11.65 14.81 -4.36
CA ASP A 146 -11.10 13.89 -3.36
C ASP A 146 -11.50 14.25 -1.92
N SER A 147 -12.70 13.86 -1.52
CA SER A 147 -13.31 14.08 -0.20
C SER A 147 -13.43 12.76 0.53
N SER A 148 -12.44 11.88 0.32
CA SER A 148 -12.18 10.71 1.15
C SER A 148 -11.65 11.11 2.54
N ILE A 149 -12.22 12.17 3.12
CA ILE A 149 -12.01 12.62 4.49
C ILE A 149 -13.31 12.36 5.24
N PHE A 150 -13.28 11.39 6.15
CA PHE A 150 -14.35 11.16 7.10
C PHE A 150 -14.29 12.30 8.12
N GLY A 151 -15.39 13.05 8.27
CA GLY A 151 -15.48 14.07 9.32
C GLY A 151 -15.37 13.45 10.72
N LYS A 152 -15.04 14.26 11.74
CA LYS A 152 -14.87 13.81 13.14
C LYS A 152 -16.07 13.07 13.75
N MET A 153 -17.22 13.11 13.09
CA MET A 153 -18.46 12.45 13.50
C MET A 153 -18.90 11.33 12.55
N ALA A 154 -18.04 10.91 11.63
CA ALA A 154 -18.36 9.83 10.71
C ALA A 154 -18.36 8.47 11.42
N VAL A 155 -19.35 7.65 11.08
CA VAL A 155 -19.44 6.25 11.51
C VAL A 155 -19.22 5.36 10.30
N LEU A 156 -18.13 4.60 10.32
CA LEU A 156 -17.87 3.55 9.35
C LEU A 156 -18.79 2.37 9.67
N THR A 157 -19.59 1.96 8.69
CA THR A 157 -20.44 0.77 8.80
C THR A 157 -19.92 -0.30 7.85
N LEU A 158 -19.40 -1.40 8.41
CA LEU A 158 -18.87 -2.54 7.66
C LEU A 158 -19.91 -3.65 7.64
N VAL A 159 -20.24 -4.13 6.45
CA VAL A 159 -21.14 -5.27 6.25
C VAL A 159 -20.31 -6.45 5.76
N VAL A 160 -20.21 -7.50 6.58
CA VAL A 160 -19.51 -8.72 6.18
C VAL A 160 -20.49 -9.62 5.42
N ARG A 161 -20.05 -10.12 4.27
CA ARG A 161 -20.86 -11.01 3.42
C ARG A 161 -21.23 -12.29 4.20
N GLY A 162 -22.52 -12.64 4.21
CA GLY A 162 -23.07 -13.74 4.99
C GLY A 162 -23.43 -13.37 6.43
N PHE A 163 -23.15 -12.14 6.87
CA PHE A 163 -23.45 -11.60 8.19
C PHE A 163 -24.16 -10.24 8.09
N GLU A 164 -25.03 -10.07 7.09
CA GLU A 164 -25.68 -8.79 6.76
C GLU A 164 -26.54 -8.23 7.90
N GLN A 165 -27.01 -9.09 8.81
CA GLN A 165 -27.83 -8.72 9.96
C GLN A 165 -27.01 -8.12 11.12
N GLN A 166 -25.68 -8.19 11.07
CA GLN A 166 -24.79 -7.75 12.15
C GLN A 166 -23.71 -6.80 11.61
N PRO A 167 -24.08 -5.60 11.13
CA PRO A 167 -23.11 -4.64 10.65
C PRO A 167 -22.22 -4.13 11.79
N ILE A 168 -20.91 -4.06 11.53
CA ILE A 168 -19.94 -3.50 12.48
C ILE A 168 -19.96 -1.98 12.30
N ARG A 169 -20.27 -1.25 13.36
CA ARG A 169 -20.27 0.22 13.37
C ARG A 169 -19.08 0.71 14.17
N VAL A 170 -18.19 1.45 13.52
CA VAL A 170 -17.00 2.02 14.16
C VAL A 170 -16.96 3.52 13.96
N GLN A 171 -16.80 4.25 15.06
CA GLN A 171 -16.60 5.68 15.00
C GLN A 171 -15.17 5.96 14.55
N VAL A 172 -15.02 6.64 13.41
CA VAL A 172 -13.69 6.94 12.85
C VAL A 172 -13.09 8.10 13.64
N GLY A 173 -12.11 7.79 14.48
CA GLY A 173 -11.34 8.78 15.23
C GLY A 173 -10.15 9.33 14.42
N GLU A 174 -9.26 10.03 15.13
CA GLU A 174 -8.00 10.53 14.54
C GLU A 174 -6.94 9.42 14.37
N GLN A 175 -7.16 8.25 14.95
CA GLN A 175 -6.24 7.13 14.93
C GLN A 175 -6.48 6.22 13.71
N ALA A 176 -5.41 5.62 13.20
CA ALA A 176 -5.49 4.62 12.16
C ALA A 176 -6.23 3.38 12.68
N LEU A 177 -7.16 2.88 11.89
CA LEU A 177 -8.01 1.74 12.24
C LEU A 177 -7.42 0.44 11.68
N VAL A 178 -7.16 -0.52 12.57
CA VAL A 178 -6.60 -1.83 12.24
C VAL A 178 -7.70 -2.88 12.24
N MET A 179 -7.97 -3.47 11.08
CA MET A 179 -8.88 -4.59 10.94
C MET A 179 -8.10 -5.90 10.77
N GLY A 180 -8.58 -6.98 11.37
CA GLY A 180 -7.93 -8.28 11.19
C GLY A 180 -8.57 -9.35 12.04
N ARG A 181 -7.86 -10.46 12.21
CA ARG A 181 -8.25 -11.54 13.12
C ARG A 181 -7.42 -11.44 14.39
N HIS A 182 -8.06 -11.48 15.55
CA HIS A 182 -7.35 -11.60 16.81
C HIS A 182 -6.61 -12.95 16.91
N GLU A 183 -5.40 -12.97 17.47
CA GLU A 183 -4.65 -14.19 17.76
C GLU A 183 -4.24 -14.17 19.23
N HIS A 184 -4.51 -15.26 19.95
CA HIS A 184 -4.19 -15.35 21.37
C HIS A 184 -2.68 -15.21 21.58
N GLY A 185 -2.26 -14.23 22.38
CA GLY A 185 -0.85 -13.92 22.61
C GLY A 185 -0.24 -12.93 21.60
N SER A 186 -1.01 -12.41 20.66
CA SER A 186 -0.57 -11.28 19.83
C SER A 186 -0.37 -10.04 20.69
N LYS A 187 0.78 -9.36 20.51
CA LYS A 187 1.06 -8.05 21.11
C LYS A 187 0.36 -6.89 20.38
N ILE A 188 -0.30 -7.18 19.26
CA ILE A 188 -0.94 -6.18 18.41
C ILE A 188 -2.44 -6.23 18.67
N ALA A 189 -2.99 -5.12 19.16
CA ALA A 189 -4.41 -4.92 19.27
C ALA A 189 -5.01 -4.63 17.89
N VAL A 190 -6.12 -5.30 17.58
CA VAL A 190 -6.97 -4.99 16.41
C VAL A 190 -8.14 -4.16 16.90
N ASP A 191 -8.50 -3.11 16.17
CA ASP A 191 -9.66 -2.26 16.49
C ASP A 191 -10.96 -2.94 16.06
N ILE A 192 -10.90 -3.70 14.96
CA ILE A 192 -12.01 -4.51 14.47
C ILE A 192 -11.54 -5.95 14.34
N ASP A 193 -12.04 -6.79 15.25
CA ASP A 193 -11.83 -8.23 15.18
C ASP A 193 -12.85 -8.88 14.25
N LEU A 194 -12.35 -9.47 13.17
CA LEU A 194 -13.12 -10.19 12.18
C LEU A 194 -13.19 -11.69 12.48
N GLN A 195 -12.55 -12.17 13.56
CA GLN A 195 -12.60 -13.58 13.96
C GLN A 195 -14.04 -14.14 14.08
N PRO A 196 -15.02 -13.43 14.66
CA PRO A 196 -16.40 -13.92 14.76
C PRO A 196 -17.08 -14.15 13.40
N TYR A 197 -16.52 -13.60 12.33
CA TYR A 197 -17.08 -13.61 10.98
C TYR A 197 -16.39 -14.62 10.04
N GLY A 198 -15.62 -15.58 10.57
CA GLY A 198 -14.94 -16.59 9.76
C GLY A 198 -13.72 -16.05 9.00
N ALA A 199 -13.06 -15.02 9.54
CA ALA A 199 -11.92 -14.38 8.90
C ALA A 199 -10.75 -15.34 8.65
N GLN A 200 -10.57 -16.36 9.49
CA GLN A 200 -9.51 -17.35 9.34
C GLN A 200 -9.71 -18.19 8.07
N GLU A 201 -10.93 -18.67 7.85
CA GLU A 201 -11.34 -19.50 6.73
C GLU A 201 -11.33 -18.71 5.42
N MET A 202 -11.59 -17.41 5.50
CA MET A 202 -11.54 -16.49 4.36
C MET A 202 -10.12 -15.99 4.03
N GLY A 203 -9.09 -16.47 4.72
CA GLY A 203 -7.70 -16.09 4.46
C GLY A 203 -7.36 -14.66 4.84
N VAL A 204 -8.14 -14.04 5.74
CA VAL A 204 -7.82 -12.71 6.28
C VAL A 204 -6.56 -12.84 7.13
N SER A 205 -5.54 -12.05 6.78
CA SER A 205 -4.28 -12.02 7.51
C SER A 205 -4.50 -11.64 8.98
N ARG A 206 -3.60 -12.10 9.85
CA ARG A 206 -3.46 -11.63 11.24
C ARG A 206 -3.28 -10.10 11.31
N ARG A 207 -2.83 -9.50 10.20
CA ARG A 207 -2.77 -8.06 9.99
C ARG A 207 -3.24 -7.73 8.58
N THR A 208 -4.39 -7.08 8.47
CA THR A 208 -4.75 -6.31 7.29
C THR A 208 -4.77 -4.85 7.70
N MET A 209 -3.62 -4.20 7.60
CA MET A 209 -3.54 -2.78 7.90
C MET A 209 -4.15 -2.02 6.72
N LEU A 210 -5.38 -1.57 6.87
CA LEU A 210 -5.87 -0.46 6.05
C LEU A 210 -5.20 0.78 6.61
N GLY A 211 -4.07 1.15 6.02
CA GLY A 211 -3.37 2.39 6.36
C GLY A 211 -4.25 3.58 5.97
N TRP A 212 -5.18 3.95 6.85
CA TRP A 212 -6.09 5.05 6.62
C TRP A 212 -5.60 6.27 7.40
N ASN A 213 -5.19 7.30 6.66
CA ASN A 213 -4.69 8.54 7.24
C ASN A 213 -5.79 9.59 7.11
N ALA A 214 -6.53 9.81 8.20
CA ALA A 214 -7.53 10.88 8.27
C ALA A 214 -6.79 12.23 8.29
N ARG A 215 -6.41 12.75 7.11
CA ARG A 215 -5.92 14.13 7.03
C ARG A 215 -7.14 15.05 7.17
N THR A 216 -7.37 15.55 8.37
CA THR A 216 -8.28 16.67 8.59
C THR A 216 -7.63 17.94 8.03
N ARG A 217 -8.18 18.53 6.97
CA ARG A 217 -7.89 19.95 6.68
C ARG A 217 -8.56 20.80 7.77
N PRO A 218 -7.87 21.80 8.34
CA PRO A 218 -8.44 22.74 9.30
C PRO A 218 -9.53 23.61 8.66
#